data_AF-A0A246NA16-F1
#
_entry.id   AF-A0A246NA16-F1
#
_cell.length_a   1.000
_cell.length_b   1.000
_cell.length_c   1.000
_cell.angle_alpha   90.00
_cell.angle_beta   90.00
_cell.angle_gamma   90.00
#
_symmetry.space_group_name_H-M   'P 1'
#
loop_
_entity.id
_entity.type
_entity.pdbx_description
1 polymer ?
#
loop_
_entity_poly.entity_id
_entity_poly.type
_entity_poly.pdbx_seq_one_letter_code
_entity_poly.pdbx_strand_id
1 'polypeptide(L)'
;QLSVWLIKLGIQPERTAPGCPGQNARHERMHRSLKVAMSHHDVFGSLPEQQAWCRGWRNEFNQEKPHEAHGQQPPAKIWTPSPRKWDGKVPEVGYPEGAKLYKVGEKGDLRLNGRTFLSAALRGEYV
;
A
#
# COMPACT_ATOMS: atom_id res chain seq x y z
N GLN A 1 -1.72 9.30 -5.57
CA GLN A 1 -1.06 10.00 -4.44
C GLN A 1 -1.14 9.17 -3.17
N LEU A 2 -0.60 7.96 -3.17
CA LEU A 2 -0.64 7.08 -1.99
C LEU A 2 0.55 7.35 -1.04
N SER A 3 1.74 7.56 -1.60
CA SER A 3 2.96 7.79 -0.82
C SER A 3 2.91 9.06 0.03
N VAL A 4 2.44 10.18 -0.53
CA VAL A 4 2.30 11.44 0.22
C VAL A 4 1.28 11.29 1.34
N TRP A 5 0.15 10.63 1.06
CA TRP A 5 -0.84 10.33 2.09
C TRP A 5 -0.24 9.51 3.23
N LEU A 6 0.46 8.41 2.94
CA LEU A 6 1.17 7.61 3.94
C LEU A 6 2.18 8.43 4.75
N ILE A 7 2.97 9.29 4.09
CA ILE A 7 3.95 10.16 4.76
C ILE A 7 3.26 11.14 5.72
N LYS A 8 2.13 11.75 5.34
CA LYS A 8 1.34 12.61 6.24
C LYS A 8 0.81 11.85 7.45
N LEU A 9 0.53 10.55 7.31
CA LEU A 9 0.19 9.67 8.42
C LEU A 9 1.41 9.26 9.27
N GLY A 10 2.61 9.76 8.97
CA GLY A 10 3.84 9.33 9.61
C GLY A 10 4.17 7.86 9.31
N ILE A 11 3.78 7.36 8.13
CA ILE A 11 4.15 6.04 7.62
C ILE A 11 5.22 6.22 6.56
N GLN A 12 6.43 5.72 6.83
CA GLN A 12 7.54 5.76 5.89
C GLN A 12 7.35 4.67 4.82
N PRO A 13 7.23 5.00 3.52
CA PRO A 13 7.18 3.99 2.47
C PRO A 13 8.58 3.41 2.24
N GLU A 14 8.76 2.14 2.57
CA GLU A 14 10.01 1.41 2.29
C GLU A 14 9.97 0.81 0.89
N ARG A 15 11.09 0.94 0.16
CA ARG A 15 11.27 0.33 -1.16
C ARG A 15 12.30 -0.78 -1.06
N THR A 16 12.18 -1.77 -1.94
CA THR A 16 13.21 -2.79 -2.04
C THR A 16 14.55 -2.18 -2.47
N ALA A 17 15.64 -2.74 -1.96
CA ALA A 17 16.97 -2.38 -2.39
C ALA A 17 17.16 -2.66 -3.90
N PRO A 18 17.91 -1.81 -4.62
CA PRO A 18 18.22 -2.04 -6.03
C PRO A 18 18.83 -3.43 -6.24
N GLY A 19 18.29 -4.19 -7.19
CA GLY A 19 18.79 -5.53 -7.49
C GLY A 19 18.46 -6.61 -6.45
N CYS A 20 17.57 -6.35 -5.48
CA CYS A 20 17.19 -7.32 -4.44
C CYS A 20 15.74 -7.83 -4.59
N PRO A 21 15.41 -8.60 -5.64
CA PRO A 21 14.04 -9.10 -5.86
C PRO A 21 13.54 -10.01 -4.72
N GLY A 22 14.46 -10.67 -4.01
CA GLY A 22 14.13 -11.54 -2.87
C GLY A 22 13.35 -10.85 -1.74
N GLN A 23 13.44 -9.53 -1.60
CA GLN A 23 12.69 -8.78 -0.58
C GLN A 23 11.18 -8.80 -0.82
N ASN A 24 10.73 -9.03 -2.06
CA ASN A 24 9.30 -9.15 -2.40
C ASN A 24 8.81 -10.60 -2.48
N ALA A 25 9.68 -11.59 -2.28
CA ALA A 25 9.38 -13.00 -2.55
C ALA A 25 8.13 -13.52 -1.80
N ARG A 26 7.89 -13.04 -0.58
CA ARG A 26 6.70 -13.43 0.20
C ARG A 26 5.40 -12.89 -0.42
N HIS A 27 5.39 -11.61 -0.81
CA HIS A 27 4.25 -11.00 -1.49
C HIS A 27 4.01 -11.64 -2.87
N GLU A 28 5.06 -11.88 -3.63
CA GLU A 28 4.98 -12.55 -4.93
C GLU A 28 4.45 -13.98 -4.81
N ARG A 29 4.88 -14.73 -3.78
CA ARG A 29 4.37 -16.08 -3.51
C ARG A 29 2.87 -16.05 -3.16
N MET A 30 2.43 -15.11 -2.33
CA MET A 30 1.01 -14.94 -2.00
C MET A 30 0.17 -14.65 -3.25
N HIS A 31 0.62 -13.72 -4.10
CA HIS A 31 -0.05 -13.43 -5.38
C HIS A 31 -0.08 -14.65 -6.32
N ARG A 32 0.99 -15.44 -6.36
CA ARG A 32 1.01 -16.68 -7.13
C ARG A 32 -0.02 -17.68 -6.61
N SER A 33 -0.09 -17.90 -5.29
CA SER A 33 -1.07 -18.79 -4.68
C SER A 33 -2.51 -18.35 -4.97
N LEU A 34 -2.79 -17.04 -4.93
CA LEU A 34 -4.09 -16.50 -5.30
C LEU A 34 -4.42 -16.79 -6.78
N LYS A 35 -3.48 -16.51 -7.69
CA LYS A 35 -3.69 -16.75 -9.13
C LYS A 35 -3.94 -18.23 -9.44
N VAL A 36 -3.20 -19.12 -8.78
CA VAL A 36 -3.42 -20.57 -8.90
C VAL A 36 -4.79 -20.95 -8.36
N ALA A 37 -5.22 -20.43 -7.21
CA ALA A 37 -6.56 -20.72 -6.71
C ALA A 37 -7.65 -20.20 -7.66
N MET A 38 -7.46 -19.01 -8.22
CA MET A 38 -8.39 -18.42 -9.20
C MET A 38 -8.46 -19.24 -10.50
N SER A 39 -7.37 -19.85 -10.95
CA SER A 39 -7.37 -20.65 -12.19
C SER A 39 -8.16 -21.95 -12.09
N HIS A 40 -8.51 -22.38 -10.87
CA HIS A 40 -9.38 -23.54 -10.64
C HIS A 40 -10.86 -23.16 -10.48
N HIS A 41 -11.18 -21.87 -10.53
CA HIS A 41 -12.56 -21.37 -10.46
C HIS A 41 -13.06 -21.03 -11.86
N ASP A 42 -14.36 -21.24 -12.09
CA ASP A 42 -15.02 -20.82 -13.33
C ASP A 42 -15.04 -19.29 -13.49
N VAL A 43 -15.42 -18.80 -14.67
CA VAL A 43 -15.52 -17.36 -14.92
C VAL A 43 -16.52 -16.72 -13.95
N PHE A 44 -16.08 -15.71 -13.19
CA PHE A 44 -16.98 -14.94 -12.33
C PHE A 44 -17.99 -14.17 -13.18
N GLY A 45 -19.27 -14.28 -12.84
CA GLY A 45 -20.36 -13.56 -13.51
C GLY A 45 -20.45 -12.08 -13.11
N SER A 46 -19.81 -11.67 -12.01
CA SER A 46 -19.80 -10.28 -11.56
C SER A 46 -18.62 -9.93 -10.62
N LEU A 47 -18.33 -8.63 -10.49
CA LEU A 47 -17.33 -8.14 -9.52
C LEU A 47 -17.69 -8.45 -8.04
N PRO A 48 -18.96 -8.33 -7.59
CA PRO A 48 -19.33 -8.72 -6.23
C PRO A 48 -19.11 -10.21 -5.95
N GLU A 49 -19.38 -11.09 -6.91
CA GLU A 49 -19.14 -12.52 -6.80
C GLU A 49 -17.65 -12.82 -6.66
N GLN A 50 -16.81 -12.25 -7.54
CA GLN A 50 -15.36 -12.35 -7.43
C GLN A 50 -14.86 -11.84 -6.08
N GLN A 51 -15.42 -10.74 -5.58
CA GLN A 51 -15.05 -10.18 -4.29
C GLN A 51 -15.44 -11.10 -3.12
N ALA A 52 -16.59 -11.78 -3.19
CA ALA A 52 -17.00 -12.75 -2.19
C ALA A 52 -16.06 -13.96 -2.17
N TRP A 53 -15.71 -14.49 -3.34
CA TRP A 53 -14.73 -15.56 -3.47
C TRP A 53 -13.35 -15.16 -2.92
N CYS A 54 -12.85 -13.97 -3.29
CA CYS A 54 -11.59 -13.44 -2.77
C CYS A 54 -11.59 -13.28 -1.24
N ARG A 55 -12.75 -12.96 -0.63
CA ARG A 55 -12.89 -12.90 0.84
C ARG A 55 -12.77 -14.30 1.46
N GLY A 56 -13.41 -15.30 0.86
CA GLY A 56 -13.30 -16.71 1.27
C GLY A 56 -11.87 -17.20 1.20
N TRP A 57 -11.22 -17.03 0.04
CA TRP A 57 -9.81 -17.38 -0.15
C TRP A 57 -8.88 -16.68 0.87
N ARG A 58 -9.10 -15.39 1.13
CA ARG A 58 -8.33 -14.65 2.14
C ARG A 58 -8.53 -15.20 3.55
N ASN A 59 -9.73 -15.69 3.88
CA ASN A 59 -9.99 -16.32 5.17
C ASN A 59 -9.19 -17.61 5.29
N GLU A 60 -9.33 -18.52 4.32
CA GLU A 60 -8.61 -19.80 4.27
C GLU A 60 -7.09 -19.59 4.34
N PHE A 61 -6.55 -18.69 3.50
CA PHE A 61 -5.12 -18.40 3.42
C PHE A 61 -4.55 -17.88 4.76
N ASN A 62 -5.30 -17.06 5.48
CA ASN A 62 -4.81 -16.46 6.73
C ASN A 62 -5.10 -17.30 7.97
N GLN A 63 -6.21 -18.04 8.01
CA GLN A 63 -6.70 -18.71 9.22
C GLN A 63 -6.40 -20.21 9.24
N GLU A 64 -6.36 -20.85 8.08
CA GLU A 64 -6.37 -22.32 7.97
C GLU A 64 -5.07 -22.86 7.38
N LYS A 65 -4.54 -22.21 6.34
CA LYS A 65 -3.42 -22.74 5.57
C LYS A 65 -2.08 -22.67 6.33
N PRO A 66 -1.41 -23.80 6.60
CA PRO A 66 -0.11 -23.80 7.26
C PRO A 66 0.99 -23.31 6.31
N HIS A 67 1.85 -22.42 6.79
CA HIS A 67 2.98 -21.89 6.03
C HIS A 67 4.31 -22.34 6.63
N GLU A 68 5.19 -22.92 5.81
CA GLU A 68 6.55 -23.34 6.22
C GLU A 68 7.35 -22.20 6.86
N ALA A 69 7.24 -21.00 6.28
CA ALA A 69 7.91 -19.79 6.80
C ALA A 69 7.42 -19.36 8.20
N HIS A 70 6.36 -19.99 8.71
CA HIS A 70 5.76 -19.75 10.02
C HIS A 70 5.77 -21.02 10.88
N GLY A 71 6.59 -22.02 10.54
CA GLY A 71 6.68 -23.27 11.28
C GLY A 71 5.40 -24.10 11.20
N GLN A 72 4.80 -24.19 10.01
CA GLN A 72 3.52 -24.87 9.77
C GLN A 72 2.32 -24.25 10.50
N GLN A 73 2.42 -22.97 10.87
CA GLN A 73 1.30 -22.22 11.43
C GLN A 73 0.67 -21.31 10.35
N PRO A 74 -0.65 -21.06 10.43
CA PRO A 74 -1.29 -20.08 9.58
C PRO A 74 -0.92 -18.64 10.00
N PRO A 75 -0.92 -17.67 9.06
CA PRO A 75 -0.56 -16.28 9.34
C PRO A 75 -1.26 -15.67 10.57
N ALA A 76 -2.54 -15.99 10.78
CA ALA A 76 -3.33 -15.44 11.88
C ALA A 76 -2.81 -15.83 13.28
N LYS A 77 -2.03 -16.92 13.42
CA LYS A 77 -1.44 -17.31 14.71
C LYS A 77 -0.24 -16.47 15.13
N ILE A 78 0.45 -15.87 14.16
CA ILE A 78 1.68 -15.09 14.40
C ILE A 78 1.47 -13.59 14.18
N TRP A 79 0.41 -13.21 13.47
CA TRP A 79 0.09 -11.81 13.22
C TRP A 79 -0.53 -11.17 14.46
N THR A 80 -0.10 -9.95 14.75
CA THR A 80 -0.67 -9.11 15.82
C THR A 80 -1.06 -7.76 15.23
N PRO A 81 -2.25 -7.22 15.57
CA PRO A 81 -2.64 -5.89 15.11
C PRO A 81 -1.68 -4.82 15.62
N SER A 82 -1.47 -3.78 14.83
CA SER A 82 -0.74 -2.59 15.27
C SER A 82 -1.45 -1.95 16.46
N PRO A 83 -0.74 -1.58 17.54
CA PRO A 83 -1.33 -0.83 18.65
C PRO A 83 -1.74 0.59 18.22
N ARG A 84 -1.14 1.11 17.14
CA ARG A 84 -1.48 2.41 16.56
C ARG A 84 -2.78 2.28 15.77
N LYS A 85 -3.87 2.84 16.31
CA LYS A 85 -5.15 2.94 15.62
C LYS A 85 -5.20 4.15 14.70
N TRP A 86 -5.94 4.02 13.61
CA TRP A 86 -6.26 5.13 12.72
C TRP A 86 -7.55 5.80 13.17
N ASP A 87 -7.52 7.13 13.36
CA ASP A 87 -8.65 7.93 13.84
C ASP A 87 -9.49 8.53 12.70
N GLY A 88 -9.12 8.25 11.44
CA GLY A 88 -9.79 8.78 10.26
C GLY A 88 -9.27 10.14 9.79
N LYS A 89 -8.32 10.78 10.49
CA LYS A 89 -7.92 12.18 10.24
C LYS A 89 -6.49 12.29 9.76
N VAL A 90 -6.30 12.81 8.55
CA VAL A 90 -4.94 13.10 8.04
C VAL A 90 -4.37 14.28 8.81
N PRO A 91 -3.22 14.12 9.50
CA PRO A 91 -2.58 15.23 10.21
C PRO A 91 -2.28 16.39 9.26
N GLU A 92 -2.47 17.62 9.75
CA GLU A 92 -2.01 18.81 9.04
C GLU A 92 -0.48 18.85 9.01
N VAL A 93 0.07 19.32 7.88
CA VAL A 93 1.51 19.48 7.74
C VAL A 93 1.91 20.79 8.40
N GLY A 94 2.74 20.71 9.44
CA GLY A 94 3.35 21.89 10.06
C GLY A 94 4.45 22.45 9.17
N TYR A 95 4.32 23.71 8.76
CA TYR A 95 5.37 24.44 8.05
C TYR A 95 6.09 25.40 8.99
N PRO A 96 7.39 25.69 8.77
CA PRO A 96 8.11 26.68 9.55
C PRO A 96 7.44 28.06 9.52
N GLU A 97 7.56 28.81 10.60
CA GLU A 97 7.06 30.18 10.66
C GLU A 97 7.73 31.05 9.58
N GLY A 98 6.92 31.86 8.89
CA GLY A 98 7.39 32.69 7.78
C GLY A 98 7.65 31.93 6.47
N ALA A 99 7.42 30.62 6.41
CA ALA A 99 7.55 29.86 5.17
C ALA A 99 6.57 30.36 4.11
N LYS A 100 7.08 30.61 2.90
CA LYS A 100 6.25 30.93 1.74
C LYS A 100 5.82 29.63 1.07
N LEU A 101 4.53 29.33 1.17
CA LEU A 101 3.97 28.10 0.64
C LEU A 101 3.62 28.23 -0.84
N TYR A 102 3.90 27.19 -1.60
CA TYR A 102 3.54 27.10 -3.00
C TYR A 102 2.70 25.85 -3.27
N LYS A 103 1.61 26.03 -4.02
CA LYS A 103 0.78 24.92 -4.43
C LYS A 103 1.38 24.24 -5.67
N VAL A 104 1.64 22.95 -5.56
CA VAL A 104 2.14 22.13 -6.66
C VAL A 104 1.05 21.90 -7.70
N GLY A 105 1.39 22.15 -8.97
CA GLY A 105 0.46 22.01 -10.09
C GLY A 105 0.11 20.56 -10.42
N GLU A 106 -0.86 20.40 -11.33
CA GLU A 106 -1.38 19.09 -11.77
C GLU A 106 -0.32 18.17 -12.37
N LYS A 107 0.74 18.73 -12.99
CA LYS A 107 1.82 17.93 -13.56
C LYS A 107 2.95 17.67 -12.56
N GLY A 108 2.78 18.04 -11.28
CA GLY A 108 3.80 17.88 -10.25
C GLY A 108 4.88 18.96 -10.30
N ASP A 109 4.58 20.10 -10.91
CA ASP A 109 5.50 21.21 -11.15
C ASP A 109 5.12 22.48 -10.37
N LEU A 110 6.14 23.27 -10.04
CA LEU A 110 6.00 24.63 -9.53
C LEU A 110 6.30 25.65 -10.63
N ARG A 111 5.60 26.79 -10.56
CA ARG A 111 5.86 27.97 -11.40
C ARG A 111 6.58 29.02 -10.56
N LEU A 112 7.89 28.89 -10.48
CA LEU A 112 8.79 29.80 -9.76
C LEU A 112 9.93 30.18 -10.70
N ASN A 113 9.96 31.45 -11.13
CA ASN A 113 10.97 31.96 -12.08
C ASN A 113 11.17 31.04 -13.31
N GLY A 114 10.08 30.44 -13.79
CA GLY A 114 10.09 29.34 -14.75
C GLY A 114 9.32 28.13 -14.23
N ARG A 115 9.46 27.00 -14.92
CA ARG A 115 8.78 25.75 -14.59
C ARG A 115 9.78 24.76 -14.02
N THR A 116 9.55 24.32 -12.79
CA THR A 116 10.39 23.34 -12.10
C THR A 116 9.56 22.11 -11.73
N PHE A 117 9.91 20.94 -12.27
CA PHE A 117 9.26 19.69 -11.90
C PHE A 117 9.77 19.22 -10.54
N LEU A 118 8.86 18.91 -9.62
CA LEU A 118 9.17 18.34 -8.33
C LEU A 118 8.86 16.84 -8.31
N SER A 119 7.57 16.51 -8.38
CA SER A 119 7.07 15.14 -8.36
C SER A 119 5.57 15.12 -8.64
N ALA A 120 5.13 14.19 -9.49
CA ALA A 120 3.70 13.95 -9.70
C ALA A 120 2.97 13.49 -8.43
N ALA A 121 3.69 12.96 -7.43
CA ALA A 121 3.09 12.53 -6.17
C ALA A 121 2.58 13.72 -5.34
N LEU A 122 3.19 14.89 -5.48
CA LEU A 122 2.87 16.12 -4.73
C LEU A 122 1.76 16.96 -5.38
N ARG A 123 1.09 16.48 -6.43
CA ARG A 123 -0.01 17.20 -7.10
C ARG A 123 -1.00 17.83 -6.11
N GLY A 124 -1.23 19.14 -6.20
CA GLY A 124 -2.20 19.83 -5.35
C GLY A 124 -1.77 20.02 -3.89
N GLU A 125 -0.60 19.52 -3.50
CA GLU A 125 -0.01 19.73 -2.18
C GLU A 125 0.63 21.10 -2.08
N TYR A 126 0.72 21.61 -0.84
CA TYR A 126 1.58 22.74 -0.54
C TYR A 126 2.99 22.24 -0.20
N VAL A 127 4.00 23.02 -0.60
CA VAL A 127 5.42 22.81 -0.29
C VAL A 127 6.07 24.14 0.08
#